data_AF-A0A2V8DT93-F1
#
_entry.id   AF-A0A2V8DT93-F1
#
_cell.length_a   1.000
_cell.length_b   1.000
_cell.length_c   1.000
_cell.angle_alpha   90.00
_cell.angle_beta   90.00
_cell.angle_gamma   90.00
#
_symmetry.space_group_name_H-M   'P 1'
#
loop_
_entity.id
_entity.type
_entity.pdbx_description
1 polymer ?
#
loop_
_entity_poly.entity_id
_entity_poly.type
_entity_poly.pdbx_seq_one_letter_code
_entity_poly.pdbx_strand_id
1 'polypeptide(L)'
;MDAPTRGGWVNDLGPGGLRVRCILGFNAGPPMTPSAYNNNFQLFQTADHVVILNEMIHDARIIPLDGRPHLNLRLWAGDSRARWQGDTLVIDTVNFKAPTLMTTGELSVNTHLTEKFTRLDADTLLYEFTVDDPTTWTKPWTAQVPMARSREPMYEYACHEGNYSVPNILAGARQREAAEEGARKSGR
;
A
#
# COMPACT_ATOMS: atom_id res chain seq x y z
N MET A 1 6.14 12.03 -30.60
CA MET A 1 6.04 11.28 -29.34
C MET A 1 4.74 10.53 -29.43
N ASP A 2 4.80 9.21 -29.63
CA ASP A 2 3.61 8.39 -29.79
C ASP A 2 2.75 8.46 -28.54
N ALA A 3 1.43 8.43 -28.71
CA ALA A 3 0.51 8.41 -27.58
C ALA A 3 0.85 7.21 -26.68
N PRO A 4 1.00 7.39 -25.36
CA PRO A 4 1.32 6.29 -24.47
C PRO A 4 0.26 5.20 -24.62
N THR A 5 0.71 3.95 -24.72
CA THR A 5 -0.19 2.79 -24.72
C THR A 5 -1.04 2.83 -23.47
N ARG A 6 -2.28 2.32 -23.55
CA ARG A 6 -3.20 2.30 -22.40
C ARG A 6 -2.56 1.48 -21.27
N GLY A 7 -2.14 2.14 -20.19
CA GLY A 7 -1.38 1.54 -19.09
C GLY A 7 0.15 1.67 -19.19
N GLY A 8 0.70 2.12 -20.32
CA GLY A 8 2.13 2.42 -20.50
C GLY A 8 2.63 3.40 -19.44
N TRP A 9 1.92 4.51 -19.25
CA TRP A 9 2.30 5.57 -18.30
C TRP A 9 2.51 5.13 -16.84
N VAL A 10 1.87 4.02 -16.45
CA VAL A 10 2.00 3.39 -15.12
C VAL A 10 3.22 2.47 -15.07
N ASN A 11 3.50 1.74 -16.15
CA ASN A 11 4.59 0.78 -16.26
C ASN A 11 5.93 1.43 -16.69
N ASP A 12 5.89 2.63 -17.26
CA ASP A 12 7.05 3.36 -17.80
C ASP A 12 8.07 3.77 -16.72
N LEU A 13 7.69 3.73 -15.44
CA LEU A 13 8.55 4.07 -14.30
C LEU A 13 9.37 2.89 -13.77
N GLY A 14 9.22 1.69 -14.33
CA GLY A 14 9.93 0.49 -13.89
C GLY A 14 9.49 -0.05 -12.52
N PRO A 15 10.27 -0.98 -11.93
CA PRO A 15 9.96 -1.56 -10.62
C PRO A 15 9.79 -0.49 -9.54
N GLY A 16 8.64 -0.46 -8.87
CA GLY A 16 8.29 0.56 -7.85
C GLY A 16 7.50 1.76 -8.37
N GLY A 17 7.25 1.86 -9.68
CA GLY A 17 6.49 2.94 -10.31
C GLY A 17 5.08 3.16 -9.74
N LEU A 18 4.42 2.10 -9.28
CA LEU A 18 3.08 2.17 -8.68
C LEU A 18 3.01 3.07 -7.44
N ARG A 19 4.12 3.19 -6.70
CA ARG A 19 4.22 4.06 -5.50
C ARG A 19 4.30 5.52 -5.89
N VAL A 20 5.08 5.81 -6.94
CA VAL A 20 5.25 7.17 -7.48
C VAL A 20 3.97 7.65 -8.16
N ARG A 21 3.13 6.71 -8.64
CA ARG A 21 1.79 6.97 -9.19
C ARG A 21 0.67 6.96 -8.15
N CYS A 22 1.01 6.80 -6.88
CA CYS A 22 0.04 6.77 -5.80
C CYS A 22 -1.06 5.70 -5.95
N ILE A 23 -0.76 4.58 -6.63
CA ILE A 23 -1.73 3.49 -6.88
C ILE A 23 -1.66 2.44 -5.78
N LEU A 24 -0.45 2.06 -5.36
CA LEU A 24 -0.22 1.11 -4.27
C LEU A 24 0.84 1.64 -3.31
N GLY A 25 0.57 1.54 -2.00
CA GLY A 25 1.50 1.91 -0.94
C GLY A 25 2.42 0.76 -0.53
N PHE A 26 3.62 1.06 -0.01
CA PHE A 26 4.58 0.03 0.41
C PHE A 26 4.16 -0.74 1.67
N ASN A 27 3.26 -0.18 2.48
CA ASN A 27 2.70 -0.79 3.69
C ASN A 27 1.17 -0.90 3.70
N ALA A 28 0.48 -0.30 2.72
CA ALA A 28 -0.98 -0.35 2.60
C ALA A 28 -1.48 -1.78 2.30
N GLY A 29 -0.63 -2.62 1.70
CA GLY A 29 -0.97 -3.99 1.38
C GLY A 29 -1.95 -4.13 0.21
N PRO A 30 -2.59 -5.31 0.05
CA PRO A 30 -2.42 -6.51 0.88
C PRO A 30 -1.09 -7.26 0.62
N PRO A 31 -0.48 -7.88 1.65
CA PRO A 31 -0.77 -7.74 3.08
C PRO A 31 -0.22 -6.42 3.62
N MET A 32 -0.83 -5.91 4.68
CA MET A 32 -0.33 -4.74 5.39
C MET A 32 0.95 -5.11 6.15
N THR A 33 2.02 -4.30 6.06
CA THR A 33 3.25 -4.55 6.84
C THR A 33 3.64 -3.31 7.61
N PRO A 34 4.11 -3.43 8.87
CA PRO A 34 4.64 -2.27 9.59
C PRO A 34 5.77 -1.60 8.83
N SER A 35 5.76 -0.26 8.81
CA SER A 35 6.81 0.57 8.23
C SER A 35 7.18 1.73 9.14
N ALA A 36 8.05 2.64 8.67
CA ALA A 36 8.56 3.75 9.47
C ALA A 36 7.50 4.82 9.79
N TYR A 37 6.43 4.94 9.00
CA TYR A 37 5.37 5.93 9.17
C TYR A 37 4.08 5.50 8.43
N ASN A 38 2.97 6.18 8.71
CA ASN A 38 1.64 5.98 8.10
C ASN A 38 1.11 4.55 8.17
N ASN A 39 1.17 3.96 9.36
CA ASN A 39 0.75 2.58 9.60
C ASN A 39 -0.71 2.46 10.07
N ASN A 40 -1.43 3.59 10.19
CA ASN A 40 -2.79 3.55 10.67
C ASN A 40 -3.73 3.05 9.56
N PHE A 41 -4.81 2.42 9.98
CA PHE A 41 -5.92 2.04 9.10
C PHE A 41 -7.22 2.07 9.90
N GLN A 42 -8.33 2.09 9.17
CA GLN A 42 -9.66 1.93 9.72
C GLN A 42 -10.32 0.71 9.08
N LEU A 43 -11.08 -0.03 9.88
CA LEU A 43 -11.89 -1.16 9.42
C LEU A 43 -13.36 -0.82 9.62
N PHE A 44 -14.10 -0.74 8.52
CA PHE A 44 -15.53 -0.50 8.51
C PHE A 44 -16.25 -1.76 8.08
N GLN A 45 -17.42 -2.00 8.64
CA GLN A 45 -18.25 -3.13 8.25
C GLN A 45 -19.68 -2.67 7.99
N THR A 46 -20.24 -3.19 6.91
CA THR A 46 -21.66 -3.12 6.55
C THR A 46 -22.23 -4.54 6.60
N ALA A 47 -23.50 -4.71 6.24
CA ALA A 47 -24.11 -6.04 6.19
C ALA A 47 -23.44 -6.98 5.18
N ASP A 48 -22.90 -6.43 4.08
CA ASP A 48 -22.43 -7.20 2.92
C ASP A 48 -20.97 -6.89 2.51
N HIS A 49 -20.30 -5.93 3.15
CA HIS A 49 -18.90 -5.59 2.89
C HIS A 49 -18.11 -5.25 4.16
N VAL A 50 -16.81 -5.53 4.11
CA VAL A 50 -15.79 -4.89 4.95
C VAL A 50 -15.01 -3.90 4.08
N VAL A 51 -14.64 -2.76 4.65
CA VAL A 51 -13.73 -1.81 4.02
C VAL A 51 -12.52 -1.63 4.91
N ILE A 52 -11.33 -1.84 4.36
CA ILE A 52 -10.06 -1.48 4.99
C ILE A 52 -9.60 -0.18 4.34
N LEU A 53 -9.51 0.88 5.12
CA LEU A 53 -9.00 2.18 4.68
C LEU A 53 -7.64 2.41 5.31
N ASN A 54 -6.58 2.41 4.50
CA ASN A 54 -5.22 2.66 4.96
C ASN A 54 -4.90 4.15 4.95
N GLU A 55 -4.14 4.62 5.95
CA GLU A 55 -3.57 5.97 5.96
C GLU A 55 -2.62 6.15 4.77
N MET A 56 -1.71 5.19 4.58
CA MET A 56 -0.83 5.19 3.42
C MET A 56 -1.62 5.09 2.12
N ILE A 57 -1.40 6.04 1.19
CA ILE A 57 -2.05 6.11 -0.13
C ILE A 57 -3.57 6.32 -0.08
N HIS A 58 -4.18 6.41 1.12
CA HIS A 58 -5.64 6.45 1.28
C HIS A 58 -6.36 5.29 0.58
N ASP A 59 -5.71 4.14 0.49
CA ASP A 59 -6.29 3.00 -0.22
C ASP A 59 -7.53 2.49 0.53
N ALA A 60 -8.64 2.40 -0.19
CA ALA A 60 -9.91 1.90 0.32
C ALA A 60 -10.21 0.54 -0.31
N ARG A 61 -9.81 -0.54 0.37
CA ARG A 61 -10.07 -1.90 -0.09
C ARG A 61 -11.46 -2.34 0.34
N ILE A 62 -12.38 -2.40 -0.64
CA ILE A 62 -13.77 -2.84 -0.45
C ILE A 62 -13.85 -4.36 -0.67
N ILE A 63 -14.30 -5.09 0.34
CA ILE A 63 -14.21 -6.55 0.42
C ILE A 63 -15.61 -7.13 0.65
N PRO A 64 -16.21 -7.83 -0.33
CA PRO A 64 -17.51 -8.48 -0.16
C PRO A 64 -17.50 -9.57 0.93
N LEU A 65 -18.61 -9.64 1.69
CA LEU A 65 -18.91 -10.64 2.73
C LEU A 65 -20.01 -11.64 2.31
N ASP A 66 -20.56 -11.50 1.11
CA ASP A 66 -21.75 -12.21 0.66
C ASP A 66 -21.48 -13.57 0.00
N GLY A 67 -20.23 -14.04 0.05
CA GLY A 67 -19.84 -15.35 -0.47
C GLY A 67 -19.82 -15.46 -2.00
N ARG A 68 -19.95 -14.34 -2.73
CA ARG A 68 -19.84 -14.34 -4.19
C ARG A 68 -18.46 -14.84 -4.66
N PRO A 69 -18.36 -15.53 -5.80
CA PRO A 69 -17.09 -16.05 -6.29
C PRO A 69 -16.10 -14.92 -6.62
N HIS A 70 -14.82 -15.29 -6.74
CA HIS A 70 -13.80 -14.40 -7.26
C HIS A 70 -14.07 -14.02 -8.72
N LEU A 71 -13.64 -12.82 -9.09
CA LEU A 71 -13.72 -12.33 -10.46
C LEU A 71 -12.71 -13.08 -11.34
N ASN A 72 -13.03 -13.21 -12.63
CA ASN A 72 -12.03 -13.59 -13.63
C ASN A 72 -11.31 -12.35 -14.19
N LEU A 73 -10.85 -11.47 -13.29
CA LEU A 73 -10.18 -10.21 -13.61
C LEU A 73 -9.08 -9.97 -12.58
N ARG A 74 -7.92 -9.50 -13.04
CA ARG A 74 -6.81 -9.13 -12.16
C ARG A 74 -6.90 -7.66 -11.73
N LEU A 75 -6.76 -7.42 -10.43
CA LEU A 75 -6.86 -6.10 -9.80
C LEU A 75 -5.53 -5.72 -9.13
N TRP A 76 -5.25 -4.42 -8.98
CA TRP A 76 -3.98 -3.95 -8.41
C TRP A 76 -3.74 -4.45 -6.98
N ALA A 77 -4.75 -4.35 -6.12
CA ALA A 77 -4.73 -4.87 -4.75
C ALA A 77 -5.25 -6.33 -4.65
N GLY A 78 -5.38 -7.03 -5.78
CA GLY A 78 -6.04 -8.33 -5.84
C GLY A 78 -7.56 -8.25 -5.69
N ASP A 79 -8.21 -9.39 -5.82
CA ASP A 79 -9.65 -9.59 -5.68
C ASP A 79 -9.94 -10.30 -4.35
N SER A 80 -10.41 -9.55 -3.36
CA SER A 80 -10.61 -10.04 -1.99
C SER A 80 -12.04 -10.53 -1.72
N ARG A 81 -12.19 -11.59 -0.92
CA ARG A 81 -13.47 -12.09 -0.38
C ARG A 81 -13.33 -12.35 1.10
N ALA A 82 -14.28 -11.86 1.88
CA ALA A 82 -14.27 -12.01 3.32
C ALA A 82 -15.33 -13.01 3.79
N ARG A 83 -15.05 -13.67 4.91
CA ARG A 83 -16.02 -14.44 5.68
C ARG A 83 -15.65 -14.43 7.16
N TRP A 84 -16.65 -14.53 8.02
CA TRP A 84 -16.44 -14.73 9.45
C TRP A 84 -16.26 -16.22 9.76
N GLN A 85 -15.27 -16.53 10.59
CA GLN A 85 -15.08 -17.85 11.20
C GLN A 85 -15.05 -17.64 12.71
N GLY A 86 -16.21 -17.80 13.33
CA GLY A 86 -16.44 -17.33 14.69
C GLY A 86 -16.17 -15.82 14.79
N ASP A 87 -15.22 -15.47 15.62
CA ASP A 87 -14.78 -14.13 16.01
C ASP A 87 -13.62 -13.61 15.15
N THR A 88 -13.23 -14.37 14.11
CA THR A 88 -12.15 -14.00 13.19
C THR A 88 -12.69 -13.68 11.80
N LEU A 89 -12.36 -12.48 11.29
CA LEU A 89 -12.60 -12.12 9.90
C LEU A 89 -11.49 -12.73 9.06
N VAL A 90 -11.83 -13.61 8.12
CA VAL A 90 -10.88 -14.22 7.19
C VAL A 90 -11.10 -13.64 5.80
N ILE A 91 -10.04 -13.11 5.20
CA ILE A 91 -10.04 -12.53 3.86
C ILE A 91 -9.16 -13.39 2.96
N ASP A 92 -9.73 -13.86 1.87
CA ASP A 92 -9.07 -14.58 0.79
C ASP A 92 -8.83 -13.61 -0.36
N THR A 93 -7.59 -13.47 -0.84
CA THR A 93 -7.25 -12.56 -1.94
C THR A 93 -6.41 -13.28 -2.99
N VAL A 94 -6.86 -13.20 -4.23
CA VAL A 94 -6.19 -13.76 -5.42
C VAL A 94 -6.17 -12.71 -6.56
N ASN A 95 -5.74 -13.10 -7.76
CA ASN A 95 -5.85 -12.28 -8.98
C ASN A 95 -5.14 -10.91 -8.89
N PHE A 96 -3.91 -10.89 -8.37
CA PHE A 96 -3.08 -9.69 -8.39
C PHE A 96 -2.68 -9.32 -9.82
N LYS A 97 -2.80 -8.05 -10.19
CA LYS A 97 -2.49 -7.53 -11.53
C LYS A 97 -1.02 -7.29 -11.77
N ALA A 98 -0.30 -6.95 -10.71
CA ALA A 98 1.13 -6.75 -10.73
C ALA A 98 1.72 -7.31 -9.43
N PRO A 99 3.03 -7.55 -9.39
CA PRO A 99 3.65 -7.92 -8.15
C PRO A 99 3.41 -6.87 -7.07
N THR A 100 3.06 -7.33 -5.86
CA THR A 100 2.75 -6.44 -4.74
C THR A 100 3.96 -6.36 -3.83
N LEU A 101 4.44 -5.15 -3.60
CA LEU A 101 5.64 -4.96 -2.80
C LEU A 101 5.29 -4.96 -1.31
N MET A 102 6.11 -5.65 -0.54
CA MET A 102 6.14 -5.63 0.91
C MET A 102 7.47 -5.06 1.40
N THR A 103 7.55 -4.68 2.66
CA THR A 103 8.82 -4.28 3.29
C THR A 103 9.89 -5.39 3.19
N THR A 104 9.47 -6.66 3.13
CA THR A 104 10.34 -7.84 3.15
C THR A 104 10.57 -8.51 1.80
N GLY A 105 10.03 -7.95 0.70
CA GLY A 105 10.15 -8.56 -0.62
C GLY A 105 8.98 -8.22 -1.55
N GLU A 106 8.84 -8.99 -2.61
CA GLU A 106 7.81 -8.81 -3.63
C GLU A 106 6.95 -10.08 -3.70
N LEU A 107 5.62 -9.90 -3.63
CA LEU A 107 4.64 -10.94 -3.87
C LEU A 107 4.37 -11.02 -5.37
N SER A 108 4.48 -12.20 -5.97
CA SER A 108 4.21 -12.33 -7.40
C SER A 108 2.70 -12.20 -7.70
N VAL A 109 2.38 -12.07 -8.99
CA VAL A 109 0.98 -12.08 -9.47
C VAL A 109 0.25 -13.40 -9.20
N ASN A 110 0.97 -14.47 -8.86
CA ASN A 110 0.42 -15.80 -8.58
C ASN A 110 0.15 -16.02 -7.08
N THR A 111 0.36 -15.00 -6.25
CA THR A 111 0.12 -15.07 -4.82
C THR A 111 -1.36 -15.36 -4.52
N HIS A 112 -1.58 -16.36 -3.67
CA HIS A 112 -2.80 -16.52 -2.91
C HIS A 112 -2.53 -16.04 -1.48
N LEU A 113 -3.25 -14.99 -1.07
CA LEU A 113 -3.09 -14.39 0.24
C LEU A 113 -4.31 -14.71 1.10
N THR A 114 -4.06 -15.26 2.28
CA THR A 114 -5.09 -15.38 3.33
C THR A 114 -4.74 -14.44 4.47
N GLU A 115 -5.62 -13.50 4.76
CA GLU A 115 -5.51 -12.58 5.88
C GLU A 115 -6.54 -12.94 6.95
N LYS A 116 -6.20 -12.75 8.23
CA LYS A 116 -7.10 -12.94 9.37
C LYS A 116 -6.99 -11.76 10.31
N PHE A 117 -8.14 -11.26 10.73
CA PHE A 117 -8.25 -10.23 11.76
C PHE A 117 -9.03 -10.78 12.94
N THR A 118 -8.37 -10.88 14.09
CA THR A 118 -8.96 -11.38 15.33
C THR A 118 -8.77 -10.33 16.42
N ARG A 119 -9.87 -9.86 17.02
CA ARG A 119 -9.80 -8.96 18.18
C ARG A 119 -9.41 -9.79 19.41
N LEU A 120 -8.22 -9.56 19.95
CA LEU A 120 -7.74 -10.28 21.14
C LEU A 120 -8.33 -9.70 22.43
N ASP A 121 -8.49 -8.37 22.47
CA ASP A 121 -9.03 -7.64 23.61
C ASP A 121 -9.64 -6.28 23.19
N ALA A 122 -9.82 -5.36 24.13
CA ALA A 122 -10.41 -4.04 23.88
C ALA A 122 -9.55 -3.13 22.98
N ASP A 123 -8.22 -3.31 23.01
CA ASP A 123 -7.23 -2.41 22.44
C ASP A 123 -6.23 -3.12 21.48
N THR A 124 -6.31 -4.45 21.34
CA THR A 124 -5.43 -5.24 20.46
C THR A 124 -6.21 -5.96 19.37
N LEU A 125 -5.82 -5.72 18.12
CA LEU A 125 -6.24 -6.51 16.96
C LEU A 125 -5.05 -7.34 16.46
N LEU A 126 -5.19 -8.65 16.42
CA LEU A 126 -4.20 -9.52 15.79
C LEU A 126 -4.49 -9.59 14.30
N TYR A 127 -3.56 -9.08 13.50
CA TYR A 127 -3.53 -9.31 12.06
C TYR A 127 -2.57 -10.45 11.76
N GLU A 128 -3.07 -11.53 11.20
CA GLU A 128 -2.26 -12.64 10.69
C GLU A 128 -2.43 -12.70 9.18
N PHE A 129 -1.36 -12.99 8.46
CA PHE A 129 -1.48 -13.28 7.04
C PHE A 129 -0.56 -14.42 6.63
N THR A 130 -1.05 -15.23 5.70
CA THR A 130 -0.33 -16.33 5.07
C THR A 130 -0.17 -16.03 3.59
N VAL A 131 1.07 -16.07 3.13
CA VAL A 131 1.44 -15.95 1.73
C VAL A 131 1.68 -17.35 1.18
N ASP A 132 0.87 -17.74 0.20
CA ASP A 132 1.12 -18.90 -0.66
C ASP A 132 1.46 -18.41 -2.07
N ASP A 133 2.75 -18.40 -2.40
CA ASP A 133 3.24 -18.02 -3.71
C ASP A 133 4.40 -18.95 -4.13
N PRO A 134 4.09 -20.06 -4.84
CA PRO A 134 5.09 -21.03 -5.26
C PRO A 134 6.03 -20.50 -6.35
N THR A 135 5.75 -19.32 -6.92
CA THR A 135 6.65 -18.67 -7.88
C THR A 135 7.86 -18.07 -7.17
N THR A 136 7.66 -17.63 -5.92
CA THR A 136 8.67 -16.89 -5.16
C THR A 136 9.25 -17.72 -4.00
N TRP A 137 8.42 -18.50 -3.29
CA TRP A 137 8.83 -19.28 -2.12
C TRP A 137 8.61 -20.78 -2.31
N THR A 138 9.45 -21.57 -1.65
CA THR A 138 9.37 -23.05 -1.70
C THR A 138 8.25 -23.62 -0.83
N LYS A 139 7.68 -22.82 0.07
CA LYS A 139 6.55 -23.18 0.93
C LYS A 139 5.79 -21.93 1.36
N PRO A 140 4.49 -22.06 1.67
CA PRO A 140 3.74 -20.98 2.30
C PRO A 140 4.36 -20.57 3.63
N TRP A 141 4.21 -19.31 3.98
CA TRP A 141 4.68 -18.77 5.25
C TRP A 141 3.65 -17.82 5.85
N THR A 142 3.68 -17.68 7.17
CA THR A 142 2.73 -16.89 7.93
C THR A 142 3.46 -15.87 8.80
N ALA A 143 2.90 -14.67 8.90
CA ALA A 143 3.34 -13.65 9.83
C ALA A 143 2.16 -13.12 10.66
N GLN A 144 2.48 -12.64 11.86
CA GLN A 144 1.52 -12.03 12.78
C GLN A 144 1.99 -10.63 13.16
N VAL A 145 1.05 -9.69 13.15
CA VAL A 145 1.24 -8.29 13.47
C VAL A 145 0.19 -7.90 14.51
N PRO A 146 0.54 -7.87 15.80
CA PRO A 146 -0.32 -7.28 16.82
C PRO A 146 -0.45 -5.77 16.57
N MET A 147 -1.67 -5.30 16.39
CA MET A 147 -1.99 -3.91 16.10
C MET A 147 -2.66 -3.27 17.32
N ALA A 148 -2.11 -2.13 17.75
CA ALA A 148 -2.66 -1.35 18.85
C ALA A 148 -3.74 -0.39 18.35
N ARG A 149 -4.84 -0.28 19.11
CA ARG A 149 -5.92 0.66 18.82
C ARG A 149 -5.45 2.10 19.04
N SER A 150 -5.53 2.91 18.00
CA SER A 150 -5.40 4.38 18.11
C SER A 150 -6.77 5.02 18.37
N ARG A 151 -6.77 6.10 19.16
CA ARG A 151 -7.94 7.00 19.34
C ARG A 151 -7.77 8.32 18.59
N GLU A 152 -6.60 8.53 17.99
CA GLU A 152 -6.31 9.72 17.20
C GLU A 152 -7.02 9.64 15.85
N PRO A 153 -7.37 10.79 15.26
CA PRO A 153 -7.88 10.81 13.89
C PRO A 153 -6.81 10.30 12.92
N MET A 154 -7.26 9.65 11.85
CA MET A 154 -6.40 9.34 10.71
C MET A 154 -6.22 10.61 9.88
N TYR A 155 -4.97 10.95 9.57
CA TYR A 155 -4.62 12.15 8.81
C TYR A 155 -4.52 11.85 7.31
N GLU A 156 -4.55 12.92 6.52
CA GLU A 156 -4.38 12.83 5.08
C GLU A 156 -2.94 12.46 4.70
N TYR A 157 -2.77 11.42 3.89
CA TYR A 157 -1.58 11.13 3.10
C TYR A 157 -1.62 11.79 1.72
N ALA A 158 -1.16 13.05 1.63
CA ALA A 158 -1.06 13.77 0.36
C ALA A 158 0.04 13.17 -0.54
N CYS A 159 -0.26 12.07 -1.23
CA CYS A 159 0.63 11.51 -2.23
C CYS A 159 0.65 12.41 -3.46
N HIS A 160 1.84 12.90 -3.82
CA HIS A 160 2.03 13.77 -4.97
C HIS A 160 2.93 13.07 -6.00
N GLU A 161 2.39 12.79 -7.18
CA GLU A 161 3.20 12.28 -8.29
C GLU A 161 4.28 13.30 -8.67
N GLY A 162 5.48 12.82 -9.01
CA GLY A 162 6.57 13.70 -9.41
C GLY A 162 7.06 14.58 -8.26
N ASN A 163 7.61 13.98 -7.21
CA ASN A 163 8.24 14.74 -6.13
C ASN A 163 9.48 15.51 -6.66
N TYR A 164 9.29 16.79 -6.97
CA TYR A 164 10.35 17.70 -7.44
C TYR A 164 11.09 18.40 -6.29
N SER A 165 10.87 18.00 -5.03
CA SER A 165 11.41 18.70 -3.87
C SER A 165 12.93 18.75 -3.89
N VAL A 166 13.61 17.65 -4.22
CA VAL A 166 15.09 17.62 -4.27
C VAL A 166 15.63 18.53 -5.38
N PRO A 167 15.20 18.43 -6.66
CA PRO A 167 15.58 19.39 -7.69
C PRO A 167 15.33 20.85 -7.29
N ASN A 168 14.17 21.15 -6.70
CA ASN A 168 13.80 22.51 -6.30
C ASN A 168 14.66 23.04 -5.14
N ILE A 169 14.94 22.21 -4.13
CA ILE A 169 15.82 22.56 -3.01
C ILE A 169 17.23 22.88 -3.51
N LEU A 170 17.77 22.03 -4.39
CA LEU A 170 19.11 22.21 -4.95
C LEU A 170 19.17 23.45 -5.87
N ALA A 171 18.15 23.68 -6.70
CA ALA A 171 18.06 24.87 -7.51
C ALA A 171 18.01 26.16 -6.66
N GLY A 172 17.22 26.15 -5.58
CA GLY A 172 17.17 27.27 -4.63
C GLY A 172 18.50 27.52 -3.92
N ALA A 173 19.21 26.46 -3.51
CA ALA A 173 20.54 26.58 -2.92
C ALA A 173 21.54 27.23 -3.88
N ARG A 174 21.55 26.82 -5.15
CA ARG A 174 22.42 27.40 -6.20
C ARG A 174 22.15 28.89 -6.46
N GLN A 175 20.88 29.30 -6.37
CA GLN A 175 20.52 30.72 -6.48
C GLN A 175 21.06 31.54 -5.29
N ARG A 176 21.03 30.98 -4.07
CA ARG A 176 21.61 31.64 -2.89
C ARG A 176 23.12 31.78 -3.00
N GLU A 177 23.82 30.71 -3.40
CA GLU A 177 25.27 30.72 -3.63
C GLU A 177 25.68 31.79 -4.66
N ALA A 178 24.94 31.89 -5.78
CA ALA A 178 25.20 32.89 -6.82
C ALA A 178 24.96 34.33 -6.32
N ALA A 179 23.92 34.55 -5.52
CA ALA A 179 23.63 35.86 -4.95
C ALA A 179 24.71 36.29 -3.93
N GLU A 180 25.17 35.37 -3.07
CA GLU A 180 26.26 35.61 -2.12
C GLU A 180 27.58 35.92 -2.84
N GLU A 181 27.90 35.19 -3.90
CA GLU A 181 29.08 35.43 -4.71
C GLU A 181 29.00 36.78 -5.43
N GLY A 182 27.83 37.13 -5.98
CA GLY A 182 27.57 38.44 -6.57
C GLY A 182 27.74 39.59 -5.57
N ALA A 183 27.16 39.46 -4.37
CA ALA A 183 27.30 40.44 -3.30
C ALA A 183 28.77 40.63 -2.89
N ARG A 184 29.51 39.53 -2.73
CA ARG A 184 30.95 39.55 -2.40
C ARG A 184 31.80 40.24 -3.48
N LYS A 185 31.42 40.11 -4.75
CA LYS A 185 32.08 40.79 -5.87
C LYS A 185 31.73 42.28 -5.96
N SER A 186 30.52 42.69 -5.55
CA SER A 186 30.05 44.09 -5.60
C SER A 186 30.50 44.97 -4.43
N GLY A 187 30.85 44.38 -3.29
CA GLY A 187 31.34 45.08 -2.09
C GLY A 187 32.85 45.33 -2.09
N ARG A 188 33.53 45.16 -3.23
CA ARG A 188 34.95 45.43 -3.47
C ARG A 188 35.07 46.54 -4.51
#